data_AF-A0A3D3XG91-F1
#
_entry.id   AF-A0A3D3XG91-F1
#
_cell.length_a   1.000
_cell.length_b   1.000
_cell.length_c   1.000
_cell.angle_alpha   90.00
_cell.angle_beta   90.00
_cell.angle_gamma   90.00
#
_symmetry.space_group_name_H-M   'P 1'
#
loop_
_entity.id
_entity.type
_entity.pdbx_description
1 polymer ?
#
loop_
_entity_poly.entity_id
_entity_poly.type
_entity_poly.pdbx_seq_one_letter_code
_entity_poly.pdbx_strand_id
1 'polypeptide(L)'
;AFIRDSAAYKNQQKEISVIKDFVSRFRNVTSKAAQAQSRLKALEKMVMLEKPLPPRKPYPFRFPAPLRGGQRSIALENIHMSYGDNKVYEGLDFEVQRGDRTVLIGPNGAGKSTLIKILAGEVKFQKGVRTEGHNCKLGYFSQHRSKSLDPNNTVLDEVLESSPDIREDEARGILGSFMFRKEEIYKKTNVLSGGEKSRLNLLKFLVNPPNLLLMDEPTTHLDILTVESLIIAL
;
A
#
# COMPACT_ATOMS: atom_id res chain seq x y z
N ALA A 1 18.77 3.51 3.00
CA ALA A 1 18.59 4.88 3.55
C ALA A 1 18.96 4.95 5.03
N PHE A 2 18.19 4.34 5.95
CA PHE A 2 18.40 4.43 7.41
C PHE A 2 19.84 4.22 7.91
N ILE A 3 20.56 3.21 7.42
CA ILE A 3 21.94 2.93 7.86
C ILE A 3 22.89 4.10 7.52
N ARG A 4 22.74 4.68 6.33
CA ARG A 4 23.55 5.82 5.86
C ARG A 4 23.22 7.09 6.66
N ASP A 5 21.93 7.35 6.87
CA ASP A 5 21.45 8.52 7.61
C ASP A 5 21.82 8.42 9.11
N SER A 6 21.77 7.22 9.68
CA SER A 6 22.19 6.92 11.06
C SER A 6 23.69 7.12 11.27
N ALA A 7 24.52 6.72 10.31
CA ALA A 7 25.96 6.95 10.36
C ALA A 7 26.30 8.45 10.29
N ALA A 8 25.67 9.19 9.37
CA ALA A 8 25.86 10.63 9.23
C ALA A 8 25.46 11.39 10.50
N TYR A 9 24.29 11.07 11.07
CA TYR A 9 23.82 11.65 12.33
C TYR A 9 24.77 11.35 13.50
N LYS A 10 25.23 10.10 13.66
CA LYS A 10 26.18 9.74 14.72
C LYS A 10 27.51 10.49 14.58
N ASN A 11 28.01 10.67 13.37
CA ASN A 11 29.25 11.42 13.13
C ASN A 11 29.08 12.89 13.49
N GLN A 12 27.97 13.52 13.08
CA GLN A 12 27.70 14.90 13.46
C GLN A 12 27.57 15.09 14.97
N GLN A 13 26.89 14.16 15.68
CA GLN A 13 26.77 14.23 17.14
C GLN A 13 28.14 14.11 17.84
N LYS A 14 29.05 13.27 17.34
CA LYS A 14 30.43 13.19 17.84
C LYS A 14 31.21 14.48 17.59
N GLU A 15 31.06 15.09 16.43
CA GLU A 15 31.71 16.36 16.11
C GLU A 15 31.20 17.49 17.03
N ILE A 16 29.88 17.57 17.22
CA ILE A 16 29.24 18.51 18.15
C ILE A 16 29.76 18.31 19.58
N SER A 17 29.87 17.06 20.06
CA SER A 17 30.37 16.78 21.40
C SER A 17 31.84 17.21 21.56
N VAL A 18 32.69 16.89 20.59
CA VAL A 18 34.12 17.30 20.60
C VAL A 18 34.26 18.82 20.63
N ILE A 19 33.45 19.55 19.85
CA ILE A 19 33.46 21.00 19.85
C ILE A 19 32.96 21.55 21.19
N LYS A 20 31.86 21.03 21.73
CA LYS A 20 31.31 21.45 23.04
C LYS A 20 32.31 21.23 24.17
N ASP A 21 33.01 20.09 24.19
CA ASP A 21 34.04 19.77 25.19
C ASP A 21 35.25 20.69 25.07
N PHE A 22 35.65 21.04 23.84
CA PHE A 22 36.72 22.00 23.64
C PHE A 22 36.33 23.40 24.13
N VAL A 23 35.12 23.84 23.81
CA VAL A 23 34.60 25.14 24.26
C VAL A 23 34.51 25.17 25.78
N SER A 24 33.96 24.15 26.43
CA SER A 24 33.81 24.13 27.89
C SER A 24 35.14 24.18 28.63
N ARG A 25 36.17 23.46 28.15
CA ARG A 25 37.51 23.43 28.76
C ARG A 25 38.30 24.73 28.57
N PHE A 26 38.14 25.39 27.42
CA PHE A 26 39.04 26.47 27.01
C PHE A 26 38.38 27.86 26.95
N ARG A 27 37.10 27.99 27.30
CA ARG A 27 36.39 29.29 27.31
C ARG A 27 37.00 30.32 28.25
N ASN A 28 37.53 29.88 29.39
CA ASN A 28 38.11 30.76 30.42
C ASN A 28 39.64 30.87 30.34
N VAL A 29 40.26 30.20 29.36
CA VAL A 29 41.71 30.24 29.16
C VAL A 29 42.04 31.36 28.19
N THR A 30 42.70 32.42 28.67
CA THR A 30 43.00 33.66 27.92
C THR A 30 43.68 33.39 26.57
N SER A 31 44.61 32.44 26.51
CA SER A 31 45.31 32.08 25.27
C SER A 31 44.47 31.32 24.24
N LYS A 32 43.36 30.69 24.65
CA LYS A 32 42.50 29.87 23.79
C LYS A 32 41.06 30.39 23.63
N ALA A 33 40.73 31.52 24.27
CA ALA A 33 39.41 32.12 24.25
C ALA A 33 38.91 32.44 22.82
N ALA A 34 39.77 33.01 21.96
CA ALA A 34 39.43 33.30 20.57
C ALA A 34 39.12 32.02 19.75
N GLN A 35 39.86 30.94 19.99
CA GLN A 35 39.64 29.65 19.33
C GLN A 35 38.35 28.98 19.81
N ALA A 36 38.04 29.06 21.10
CA ALA A 36 36.77 28.59 21.65
C ALA A 36 35.57 29.36 21.08
N GLN A 37 35.65 30.69 20.98
CA GLN A 37 34.60 31.51 20.36
C GLN A 37 34.39 31.21 18.87
N SER A 38 35.47 31.00 18.11
CA SER A 38 35.39 30.62 16.68
C SER A 38 34.64 29.30 16.48
N ARG A 39 34.97 28.28 17.28
CA ARG A 39 34.31 26.97 17.21
C ARG A 39 32.84 27.03 17.69
N LEU A 40 32.51 27.89 18.64
CA LEU A 40 31.12 28.14 19.06
C LEU A 40 30.29 28.70 17.89
N LYS A 41 30.80 29.72 17.20
CA LYS A 41 30.14 30.31 16.02
C LYS A 41 30.00 29.31 14.86
N ALA A 42 30.96 28.41 14.68
CA ALA A 42 30.86 27.35 13.69
C ALA A 42 29.72 26.38 14.02
N LEU A 43 29.53 26.06 15.31
CA LEU A 43 28.46 25.18 15.78
C LEU A 43 27.07 25.83 15.65
N GLU A 44 26.96 27.15 15.87
CA GLU A 44 25.73 27.92 15.64
C GLU A 44 25.31 27.97 14.16
N LYS A 45 26.27 27.94 13.24
CA LYS A 45 26.02 27.95 11.79
C LYS A 45 25.82 26.55 11.19
N MET A 46 25.99 25.49 11.98
CA MET A 46 25.91 24.12 11.49
C MET A 46 24.44 23.71 11.29
N VAL A 47 24.10 23.17 10.11
CA VAL A 47 22.78 22.60 9.84
C VAL A 47 22.64 21.30 10.62
N MET A 48 21.70 21.25 11.57
CA MET A 48 21.47 20.06 12.39
C MET A 48 20.78 18.98 11.58
N LEU A 49 21.35 17.78 11.56
CA LEU A 49 20.68 16.62 10.99
C LEU A 49 19.59 16.16 11.95
N GLU A 50 18.42 15.85 11.40
CA GLU A 50 17.35 15.20 12.15
C GLU A 50 17.78 13.80 12.60
N LYS A 51 17.37 13.41 13.81
CA LYS A 51 17.64 12.07 14.34
C LYS A 51 16.90 11.05 13.47
N PRO A 52 17.59 10.12 12.80
CA PRO A 52 16.93 9.14 11.97
C PRO A 52 16.13 8.18 12.86
N LEU A 53 14.85 8.03 12.54
CA LEU A 53 13.94 7.13 13.24
C LEU A 53 14.32 5.68 12.91
N PRO A 54 14.48 4.79 13.91
CA PRO A 54 14.71 3.37 13.65
C PRO A 54 13.59 2.80 12.78
N PRO A 55 13.89 1.86 11.87
CA PRO A 55 12.85 1.15 11.15
C PRO A 55 11.92 0.50 12.17
N ARG A 56 10.62 0.78 12.07
CA ARG A 56 9.64 0.15 12.94
C ARG A 56 9.70 -1.35 12.70
N LYS A 57 9.78 -2.12 13.78
CA LYS A 57 9.52 -3.56 13.67
C LYS A 57 8.08 -3.71 13.16
N PRO A 58 7.83 -4.52 12.11
CA PRO A 58 6.48 -4.79 11.66
C PRO A 58 5.65 -5.27 12.84
N TYR A 59 4.43 -4.78 12.96
CA TYR A 59 3.49 -5.36 13.91
C TYR A 59 3.27 -6.83 13.50
N PRO A 60 3.45 -7.82 14.42
CA PRO A 60 3.38 -9.23 14.08
C PRO A 60 1.92 -9.64 13.87
N PHE A 61 1.32 -9.18 12.78
CA PHE A 61 -0.01 -9.59 12.37
C PHE A 61 0.11 -10.75 11.39
N ARG A 62 -0.58 -11.85 11.69
CA ARG A 62 -0.80 -12.90 10.71
C ARG A 62 -2.06 -12.55 9.95
N PHE A 63 -1.92 -12.27 8.66
CA PHE A 63 -3.08 -12.12 7.81
C PHE A 63 -3.89 -13.42 7.81
N PRO A 64 -5.23 -13.33 7.96
CA PRO A 64 -6.08 -14.50 7.90
C PRO A 64 -5.96 -15.18 6.53
N ALA A 65 -6.29 -16.47 6.47
CA ALA A 65 -6.48 -17.12 5.17
C ALA A 65 -7.86 -16.76 4.60
N PRO A 66 -8.03 -16.66 3.28
CA PRO A 66 -9.34 -16.47 2.68
C PRO A 66 -10.28 -17.63 3.01
N LEU A 67 -11.57 -17.32 3.17
CA LEU A 67 -12.60 -18.33 3.36
C LEU A 67 -12.59 -19.32 2.18
N ARG A 68 -12.73 -20.62 2.48
CA ARG A 68 -12.81 -21.65 1.44
C ARG A 68 -14.06 -21.45 0.59
N GLY A 69 -13.85 -21.05 -0.66
CA GLY A 69 -14.88 -21.06 -1.70
C GLY A 69 -15.05 -22.44 -2.34
N GLY A 70 -16.03 -22.58 -3.23
CA GLY A 70 -16.22 -23.76 -4.08
C GLY A 70 -15.03 -24.05 -5.01
N GLN A 71 -15.09 -25.19 -5.72
CA GLN A 71 -14.03 -25.54 -6.70
C GLN A 71 -14.07 -24.60 -7.91
N ARG A 72 -15.27 -24.31 -8.43
CA ARG A 72 -15.49 -23.26 -9.43
C ARG A 72 -15.60 -21.93 -8.70
N SER A 73 -14.71 -20.98 -9.01
CA SER A 73 -14.70 -19.64 -8.41
C SER A 73 -15.61 -18.69 -9.18
N ILE A 74 -15.50 -18.65 -10.50
CA ILE A 74 -16.36 -17.86 -11.38
C ILE A 74 -16.40 -18.49 -12.77
N ALA A 75 -17.55 -18.39 -13.44
CA ALA A 75 -17.72 -18.83 -14.82
C ALA A 75 -18.51 -17.79 -15.63
N LEU A 76 -18.15 -17.71 -16.91
CA LEU A 76 -18.81 -16.96 -17.96
C LEU A 76 -19.23 -17.96 -19.03
N GLU A 77 -20.51 -17.93 -19.40
CA GLU A 77 -21.08 -18.83 -20.41
C GLU A 77 -21.74 -18.00 -21.51
N ASN A 78 -21.30 -18.22 -22.75
CA ASN A 78 -21.79 -17.59 -23.97
C ASN A 78 -21.91 -16.06 -23.85
N ILE A 79 -20.86 -15.39 -23.37
CA ILE A 79 -20.85 -13.93 -23.17
C ILE A 79 -20.72 -13.20 -24.50
N HIS A 80 -21.64 -12.26 -24.74
CA HIS A 80 -21.57 -11.29 -25.84
C HIS A 80 -21.41 -9.89 -25.26
N MET A 81 -20.34 -9.21 -25.65
CA MET A 81 -20.02 -7.85 -25.18
C MET A 81 -19.68 -6.94 -26.35
N SER A 82 -20.38 -5.81 -26.45
CA SER A 82 -20.11 -4.75 -27.41
C SER A 82 -20.11 -3.36 -26.76
N TYR A 83 -19.22 -2.48 -27.22
CA TYR A 83 -19.26 -1.04 -26.94
C TYR A 83 -19.70 -0.30 -28.21
N GLY A 84 -20.97 0.09 -28.27
CA GLY A 84 -21.57 0.60 -29.50
C GLY A 84 -21.45 -0.44 -30.62
N ASP A 85 -20.87 -0.06 -31.75
CA ASP A 85 -20.64 -0.96 -32.89
C ASP A 85 -19.42 -1.87 -32.72
N ASN A 86 -18.56 -1.59 -31.73
CA ASN A 86 -17.36 -2.37 -31.51
C ASN A 86 -17.66 -3.64 -30.70
N LYS A 87 -17.61 -4.79 -31.34
CA LYS A 87 -17.84 -6.09 -30.71
C LYS A 87 -16.54 -6.59 -30.07
N VAL A 88 -16.57 -6.78 -28.75
CA VAL A 88 -15.43 -7.27 -27.98
C VAL A 88 -15.47 -8.78 -27.84
N TYR A 89 -16.65 -9.33 -27.52
CA TYR A 89 -16.87 -10.78 -27.36
C TYR A 89 -18.15 -11.22 -28.07
N GLU A 90 -18.09 -12.36 -28.77
CA GLU A 90 -19.23 -13.03 -29.40
C GLU A 90 -19.23 -14.51 -29.01
N GLY A 91 -19.84 -14.83 -27.86
CA GLY A 91 -19.93 -16.21 -27.36
C GLY A 91 -18.70 -16.68 -26.59
N LEU A 92 -18.18 -15.84 -25.71
CA LEU A 92 -17.05 -16.19 -24.84
C LEU A 92 -17.49 -17.11 -23.69
N ASP A 93 -16.87 -18.28 -23.61
CA ASP A 93 -16.88 -19.14 -22.43
C ASP A 93 -15.56 -19.03 -21.68
N PHE A 94 -15.62 -18.83 -20.36
CA PHE A 94 -14.43 -18.67 -19.53
C PHE A 94 -14.71 -19.14 -18.10
N GLU A 95 -13.82 -19.96 -17.54
CA GLU A 95 -13.96 -20.47 -16.17
C GLU A 95 -12.64 -20.28 -15.41
N VAL A 96 -12.76 -19.92 -14.13
CA VAL A 96 -11.63 -19.90 -13.19
C VAL A 96 -11.99 -20.77 -12.00
N GLN A 97 -11.08 -21.69 -11.67
CA GLN A 97 -11.19 -22.57 -10.52
C GLN A 97 -10.34 -22.09 -9.35
N ARG A 98 -10.66 -22.60 -8.18
CA ARG A 98 -9.88 -22.36 -6.97
C ARG A 98 -8.51 -23.00 -7.10
N GLY A 99 -7.47 -22.19 -6.92
CA GLY A 99 -6.07 -22.60 -7.06
C GLY A 99 -5.43 -22.12 -8.36
N ASP A 100 -6.23 -21.65 -9.32
CA ASP A 100 -5.72 -21.12 -10.57
C ASP A 100 -4.99 -19.79 -10.37
N ARG A 101 -3.91 -19.61 -11.13
CA ARG A 101 -3.22 -18.34 -11.31
C ARG A 101 -3.26 -17.97 -12.78
N THR A 102 -4.33 -17.30 -13.18
CA THR A 102 -4.59 -16.97 -14.59
C THR A 102 -4.01 -15.61 -14.97
N VAL A 103 -3.23 -15.57 -16.05
CA VAL A 103 -2.66 -14.32 -16.59
C VAL A 103 -3.25 -14.07 -17.98
N LEU A 104 -3.83 -12.89 -18.19
CA LEU A 104 -4.39 -12.49 -19.48
C LEU A 104 -3.31 -11.76 -20.31
N ILE A 105 -2.95 -12.34 -21.45
CA ILE A 105 -1.93 -11.81 -22.37
C ILE A 105 -2.57 -11.53 -23.72
N GLY A 106 -2.21 -10.41 -24.33
CA GLY A 106 -2.74 -10.00 -25.64
C GLY A 106 -2.43 -8.54 -25.96
N PRO A 107 -2.61 -8.11 -27.22
CA PRO A 107 -2.36 -6.74 -27.63
C PRO A 107 -3.33 -5.75 -26.96
N ASN A 108 -3.00 -4.46 -27.04
CA ASN A 108 -3.91 -3.41 -26.59
C ASN A 108 -5.21 -3.46 -27.42
N GLY A 109 -6.34 -3.31 -26.75
CA GLY A 109 -7.66 -3.42 -27.39
C GLY A 109 -8.19 -4.86 -27.54
N ALA A 110 -7.45 -5.90 -27.13
CA ALA A 110 -7.91 -7.29 -27.20
C ALA A 110 -9.03 -7.66 -26.19
N GLY A 111 -9.59 -6.69 -25.47
CA GLY A 111 -10.67 -6.94 -24.51
C GLY A 111 -10.26 -7.42 -23.12
N LYS A 112 -8.96 -7.50 -22.78
CA LYS A 112 -8.47 -7.96 -21.47
C LYS A 112 -9.13 -7.24 -20.28
N SER A 113 -9.03 -5.92 -20.23
CA SER A 113 -9.67 -5.11 -19.17
C SER A 113 -11.19 -5.22 -19.23
N THR A 114 -11.78 -5.45 -20.40
CA THR A 114 -13.22 -5.72 -20.53
C THR A 114 -13.60 -7.06 -19.89
N LEU A 115 -12.80 -8.12 -20.07
CA LEU A 115 -13.01 -9.41 -19.41
C LEU A 115 -12.95 -9.26 -17.90
N ILE A 116 -11.92 -8.57 -17.39
CA ILE A 116 -11.77 -8.34 -15.95
C ILE A 116 -12.96 -7.55 -15.39
N LYS A 117 -13.42 -6.51 -16.10
CA LYS A 117 -14.59 -5.71 -15.68
C LYS A 117 -15.90 -6.52 -15.70
N ILE A 118 -16.07 -7.43 -16.67
CA ILE A 118 -17.22 -8.35 -16.69
C ILE A 118 -17.14 -9.30 -15.51
N LEU A 119 -15.99 -9.91 -15.24
CA LEU A 119 -15.77 -10.78 -14.10
C LEU A 119 -16.02 -10.05 -12.77
N ALA A 120 -15.60 -8.79 -12.65
CA ALA A 120 -15.84 -7.94 -11.49
C ALA A 120 -17.30 -7.45 -11.36
N GLY A 121 -18.14 -7.63 -12.39
CA GLY A 121 -19.51 -7.13 -12.41
C GLY A 121 -19.63 -5.62 -12.60
N GLU A 122 -18.56 -4.92 -13.02
CA GLU A 122 -18.56 -3.47 -13.25
C GLU A 122 -19.17 -3.06 -14.60
N VAL A 123 -19.28 -4.00 -15.53
CA VAL A 123 -19.78 -3.75 -16.90
C VAL A 123 -20.89 -4.74 -17.22
N LYS A 124 -22.00 -4.21 -17.76
CA LYS A 124 -23.11 -5.02 -18.29
C LYS A 124 -22.74 -5.53 -19.68
N PHE A 125 -23.09 -6.79 -19.94
CA PHE A 125 -22.96 -7.45 -21.24
C PHE A 125 -24.35 -7.69 -21.85
N GLN A 126 -24.40 -7.92 -23.16
CA GLN A 126 -25.67 -8.02 -23.89
C GLN A 126 -26.29 -9.42 -23.79
N LYS A 127 -25.49 -10.48 -23.81
CA LYS A 127 -25.95 -11.88 -23.71
C LYS A 127 -24.97 -12.75 -22.93
N GLY A 128 -25.45 -13.89 -22.45
CA GLY A 128 -24.68 -14.89 -21.70
C GLY A 128 -25.01 -14.88 -20.21
N VAL A 129 -24.25 -15.65 -19.44
CA VAL A 129 -24.45 -15.81 -18.00
C VAL A 129 -23.10 -15.64 -17.29
N ARG A 130 -23.12 -14.87 -16.20
CA ARG A 130 -22.01 -14.77 -15.25
C ARG A 130 -22.44 -15.45 -13.95
N THR A 131 -21.72 -16.49 -13.56
CA THR A 131 -22.03 -17.29 -12.37
C THR A 131 -20.86 -17.25 -11.39
N GLU A 132 -21.11 -16.77 -10.18
CA GLU A 132 -20.15 -16.83 -9.08
C GLU A 132 -20.21 -18.19 -8.39
N GLY A 133 -19.06 -18.68 -7.94
CA GLY A 133 -18.93 -19.91 -7.19
C GLY A 133 -19.55 -19.83 -5.80
N HIS A 134 -19.77 -21.00 -5.19
CA HIS A 134 -20.23 -21.08 -3.80
C HIS A 134 -19.25 -20.37 -2.86
N ASN A 135 -19.76 -19.49 -1.98
CA ASN A 135 -18.97 -18.62 -1.09
C ASN A 135 -17.87 -17.84 -1.83
N CYS A 136 -18.07 -17.47 -3.10
CA CYS A 136 -17.15 -16.61 -3.82
C CYS A 136 -17.14 -15.22 -3.18
N LYS A 137 -15.95 -14.81 -2.72
CA LYS A 137 -15.66 -13.48 -2.25
C LYS A 137 -14.65 -12.86 -3.20
N LEU A 138 -15.16 -12.04 -4.11
CA LEU A 138 -14.39 -11.39 -5.15
C LEU A 138 -13.75 -10.10 -4.61
N GLY A 139 -12.45 -9.96 -4.80
CA GLY A 139 -11.71 -8.71 -4.65
C GLY A 139 -11.27 -8.23 -6.03
N TYR A 140 -11.42 -6.93 -6.29
CA TYR A 140 -11.00 -6.33 -7.54
C TYR A 140 -10.03 -5.18 -7.29
N PHE A 141 -8.79 -5.35 -7.72
CA PHE A 141 -7.75 -4.34 -7.69
C PHE A 141 -7.64 -3.69 -9.07
N SER A 142 -8.32 -2.54 -9.23
CA SER A 142 -8.40 -1.80 -10.50
C SER A 142 -7.75 -0.41 -10.40
N GLN A 143 -7.47 0.19 -11.56
CA GLN A 143 -6.93 1.56 -11.65
C GLN A 143 -7.87 2.63 -11.06
N HIS A 144 -9.18 2.37 -10.99
CA HIS A 144 -10.17 3.26 -10.38
C HIS A 144 -10.25 3.06 -8.85
N ARG A 145 -9.09 3.13 -8.21
CA ARG A 145 -8.80 2.88 -6.78
C ARG A 145 -9.66 3.66 -5.77
N SER A 146 -10.40 4.67 -6.23
CA SER A 146 -11.24 5.54 -5.41
C SER A 146 -12.69 5.08 -5.27
N LYS A 147 -13.15 4.09 -6.06
CA LYS A 147 -14.54 3.58 -5.93
C LYS A 147 -14.71 2.59 -4.77
N SER A 148 -13.63 2.04 -4.23
CA SER A 148 -13.63 1.06 -3.14
C SER A 148 -13.45 1.66 -1.74
N LEU A 149 -13.24 2.97 -1.65
CA LEU A 149 -13.04 3.71 -0.39
C LEU A 149 -14.16 4.75 -0.26
N ASP A 150 -14.80 4.83 0.89
CA ASP A 150 -15.76 5.90 1.17
C ASP A 150 -14.98 7.20 1.40
N PRO A 151 -15.23 8.26 0.60
CA PRO A 151 -14.54 9.55 0.72
C PRO A 151 -14.66 10.20 2.10
N ASN A 152 -15.69 9.83 2.88
CA ASN A 152 -15.97 10.38 4.20
C ASN A 152 -15.29 9.60 5.33
N ASN A 153 -14.98 8.33 5.11
CA ASN A 153 -14.31 7.49 6.09
C ASN A 153 -12.87 7.93 6.31
N THR A 154 -12.38 7.73 7.52
CA THR A 154 -10.94 7.83 7.80
C THR A 154 -10.22 6.57 7.36
N VAL A 155 -8.89 6.67 7.23
CA VAL A 155 -8.02 5.50 6.98
C VAL A 155 -8.26 4.39 8.02
N LEU A 156 -8.48 4.75 9.28
CA LEU A 156 -8.78 3.79 10.35
C LEU A 156 -10.15 3.14 10.15
N ASP A 157 -11.19 3.92 9.85
CA ASP A 157 -12.55 3.42 9.65
C ASP A 157 -12.60 2.40 8.52
N GLU A 158 -11.91 2.67 7.40
CA GLU A 158 -11.82 1.75 6.26
C GLU A 158 -11.26 0.37 6.62
N VAL A 159 -10.28 0.32 7.55
CA VAL A 159 -9.70 -0.95 8.01
C VAL A 159 -10.66 -1.66 8.96
N LEU A 160 -11.26 -0.93 9.91
CA LEU A 160 -12.21 -1.49 10.87
C LEU A 160 -13.48 -2.03 10.19
N GLU A 161 -14.03 -1.30 9.21
CA GLU A 161 -15.17 -1.75 8.41
C GLU A 161 -14.81 -2.95 7.53
N SER A 162 -13.56 -3.03 7.06
CA SER A 162 -13.13 -4.17 6.24
C SER A 162 -13.06 -5.48 7.02
N SER A 163 -12.82 -5.44 8.34
CA SER A 163 -12.78 -6.64 9.18
C SER A 163 -13.28 -6.31 10.59
N PRO A 164 -14.57 -6.60 10.87
CA PRO A 164 -15.19 -6.30 12.17
C PRO A 164 -14.50 -6.97 13.36
N ASP A 165 -13.79 -8.08 13.13
CA ASP A 165 -13.10 -8.84 14.18
C ASP A 165 -11.78 -8.19 14.63
N ILE A 166 -11.27 -7.21 13.89
CA ILE A 166 -10.00 -6.53 14.23
C ILE A 166 -10.22 -5.47 15.29
N ARG A 167 -9.40 -5.52 16.34
CA ARG A 167 -9.41 -4.48 17.39
C ARG A 167 -8.72 -3.21 16.89
N GLU A 168 -9.14 -2.06 17.41
CA GLU A 168 -8.61 -0.75 16.98
C GLU A 168 -7.10 -0.58 17.19
N ASP A 169 -6.53 -1.16 18.25
CA ASP A 169 -5.09 -1.17 18.49
C ASP A 169 -4.33 -2.06 17.50
N GLU A 170 -4.92 -3.19 17.09
CA GLU A 170 -4.40 -4.05 16.02
C GLU A 170 -4.44 -3.33 14.67
N ALA A 171 -5.58 -2.72 14.32
CA ALA A 171 -5.73 -1.92 13.10
C ALA A 171 -4.66 -0.81 13.02
N ARG A 172 -4.43 -0.09 14.13
CA ARG A 172 -3.35 0.92 14.22
C ARG A 172 -1.96 0.32 14.04
N GLY A 173 -1.69 -0.85 14.62
CA GLY A 173 -0.42 -1.56 14.47
C GLY A 173 -0.16 -1.99 13.02
N ILE A 174 -1.19 -2.54 12.37
CA ILE A 174 -1.18 -2.93 10.96
C ILE A 174 -0.97 -1.70 10.07
N LEU A 175 -1.77 -0.65 10.23
CA LEU A 175 -1.64 0.62 9.50
C LEU A 175 -0.24 1.24 9.67
N GLY A 176 0.32 1.18 10.87
CA GLY A 176 1.69 1.62 11.15
C GLY A 176 2.76 0.82 10.41
N SER A 177 2.50 -0.45 10.09
CA SER A 177 3.35 -1.32 9.28
C SER A 177 3.26 -1.01 7.79
N PHE A 178 2.11 -0.48 7.34
CA PHE A 178 1.88 0.00 5.96
C PHE A 178 2.26 1.48 5.78
N MET A 179 3.07 2.03 6.68
CA MET A 179 3.52 3.43 6.73
C MET A 179 2.38 4.48 6.73
N PHE A 180 1.26 4.19 7.39
CA PHE A 180 0.34 5.23 7.84
C PHE A 180 0.80 5.72 9.22
N ARG A 181 1.13 7.01 9.31
CA ARG A 181 1.59 7.68 10.54
C ARG A 181 0.40 8.00 11.46
N LYS A 182 0.68 8.35 12.72
CA LYS A 182 -0.33 8.54 13.77
C LYS A 182 -1.41 9.57 13.43
N GLU A 183 -1.09 10.63 12.71
CA GLU A 183 -2.08 11.63 12.28
C GLU A 183 -2.77 11.23 10.97
N GLU A 184 -2.12 10.40 10.16
CA GLU A 184 -2.62 9.97 8.85
C GLU A 184 -3.79 8.99 8.95
N ILE A 185 -3.84 8.19 10.03
CA ILE A 185 -4.95 7.25 10.25
C ILE A 185 -6.31 7.95 10.43
N TYR A 186 -6.31 9.24 10.80
CA TYR A 186 -7.52 10.05 10.97
C TYR A 186 -7.84 10.92 9.74
N LYS A 187 -6.99 10.88 8.70
CA LYS A 187 -7.29 11.58 7.45
C LYS A 187 -8.44 10.88 6.74
N LYS A 188 -9.34 11.68 6.16
CA LYS A 188 -10.38 11.17 5.27
C LYS A 188 -9.76 10.58 4.00
N THR A 189 -10.38 9.56 3.42
CA THR A 189 -9.82 8.92 2.23
C THR A 189 -9.79 9.88 1.02
N ASN A 190 -10.67 10.89 0.96
CA ASN A 190 -10.70 11.84 -0.14
C ASN A 190 -9.41 12.67 -0.29
N VAL A 191 -8.74 13.01 0.83
CA VAL A 191 -7.48 13.79 0.86
C VAL A 191 -6.23 12.94 0.63
N LEU A 192 -6.35 11.60 0.58
CA LEU A 192 -5.21 10.73 0.34
C LEU A 192 -4.71 10.83 -1.10
N SER A 193 -3.39 10.78 -1.25
CA SER A 193 -2.73 10.60 -2.55
C SER A 193 -3.11 9.26 -3.19
N GLY A 194 -2.89 9.13 -4.50
CA GLY A 194 -3.16 7.88 -5.22
C GLY A 194 -2.38 6.68 -4.65
N GLY A 195 -1.13 6.88 -4.23
CA GLY A 195 -0.31 5.83 -3.62
C GLY A 195 -0.79 5.42 -2.21
N GLU A 196 -1.24 6.37 -1.40
CA GLU A 196 -1.86 6.08 -0.10
C GLU A 196 -3.16 5.29 -0.27
N LYS A 197 -4.00 5.67 -1.26
CA LYS A 197 -5.22 4.90 -1.59
C LYS A 197 -4.90 3.48 -2.04
N SER A 198 -3.86 3.29 -2.87
CA SER A 198 -3.39 1.96 -3.28
C SER A 198 -3.00 1.09 -2.07
N ARG A 199 -2.18 1.65 -1.16
CA ARG A 199 -1.73 0.93 0.04
C ARG A 199 -2.89 0.58 0.97
N LEU A 200 -3.84 1.49 1.16
CA LEU A 200 -5.03 1.23 1.98
C LEU A 200 -5.91 0.14 1.39
N ASN A 201 -6.17 0.18 0.08
CA ASN A 201 -6.94 -0.87 -0.60
C ASN A 201 -6.26 -2.24 -0.52
N LEU A 202 -4.93 -2.28 -0.74
CA LEU A 202 -4.18 -3.51 -0.55
C LEU A 202 -4.35 -4.01 0.89
N LEU A 203 -4.18 -3.14 1.88
CA LEU A 203 -4.31 -3.51 3.27
C LEU A 203 -5.69 -4.09 3.60
N LYS A 204 -6.77 -3.52 3.07
CA LYS A 204 -8.13 -4.08 3.21
C LYS A 204 -8.23 -5.51 2.68
N PHE A 205 -7.57 -5.82 1.56
CA PHE A 205 -7.50 -7.20 1.05
C PHE A 205 -6.65 -8.12 1.94
N LEU A 206 -5.62 -7.61 2.61
CA LEU A 206 -4.81 -8.44 3.50
C LEU A 206 -5.53 -8.73 4.81
N VAL A 207 -6.21 -7.72 5.34
CA VAL A 207 -7.01 -7.79 6.55
C VAL A 207 -8.24 -8.68 6.36
N ASN A 208 -8.89 -8.61 5.20
CA ASN A 208 -10.06 -9.40 4.89
C ASN A 208 -9.99 -10.04 3.49
N PRO A 209 -9.22 -11.12 3.33
CA PRO A 209 -8.83 -11.64 2.03
C PRO A 209 -10.00 -12.18 1.21
N PRO A 210 -10.10 -11.76 -0.07
CA PRO A 210 -10.98 -12.39 -1.03
C PRO A 210 -10.45 -13.78 -1.39
N ASN A 211 -11.32 -14.69 -1.80
CA ASN A 211 -10.93 -16.00 -2.32
C ASN A 211 -10.87 -16.05 -3.87
N LEU A 212 -11.24 -14.95 -4.52
CA LEU A 212 -10.97 -14.66 -5.93
C LEU A 212 -10.46 -13.22 -6.04
N LEU A 213 -9.21 -13.02 -6.46
CA LEU A 213 -8.62 -11.70 -6.65
C LEU A 213 -8.43 -11.40 -8.15
N LEU A 214 -9.07 -10.34 -8.62
CA LEU A 214 -8.90 -9.81 -9.97
C LEU A 214 -7.96 -8.60 -9.91
N MET A 215 -7.00 -8.54 -10.83
CA MET A 215 -6.00 -7.46 -10.89
C MET A 215 -5.90 -6.93 -12.32
N ASP A 216 -6.30 -5.68 -12.54
CA ASP A 216 -6.14 -4.99 -13.83
C ASP A 216 -4.95 -4.02 -13.72
N GLU A 217 -3.87 -4.34 -14.44
CA GLU A 217 -2.59 -3.62 -14.39
C GLU A 217 -2.06 -3.34 -12.97
N PRO A 218 -1.87 -4.38 -12.13
CA PRO A 218 -1.51 -4.19 -10.72
C PRO A 218 -0.17 -3.47 -10.53
N THR A 219 0.76 -3.58 -11.47
CA THR A 219 2.08 -2.93 -11.37
C THR A 219 2.06 -1.44 -11.70
N THR A 220 0.99 -0.94 -12.34
CA THR A 220 0.94 0.45 -12.81
C THR A 220 0.63 1.38 -11.63
N HIS A 221 1.60 2.23 -11.29
CA HIS A 221 1.56 3.17 -10.16
C HIS A 221 1.67 2.55 -8.75
N LEU A 222 2.14 1.30 -8.63
CA LEU A 222 2.62 0.78 -7.35
C LEU A 222 4.09 1.13 -7.18
N ASP A 223 4.43 1.68 -6.03
CA ASP A 223 5.82 1.77 -5.59
C ASP A 223 6.35 0.36 -5.29
N ILE A 224 7.66 0.17 -5.47
CA ILE A 224 8.32 -1.14 -5.37
C ILE A 224 8.06 -1.83 -4.02
N LEU A 225 7.87 -1.03 -2.95
CA LEU A 225 7.55 -1.50 -1.60
C LEU A 225 6.13 -2.10 -1.50
N THR A 226 5.16 -1.54 -2.23
CA THR A 226 3.80 -2.09 -2.26
C THR A 226 3.75 -3.36 -3.11
N VAL A 227 4.55 -3.44 -4.17
CA VAL A 227 4.73 -4.67 -4.96
C VAL A 227 5.35 -5.78 -4.12
N GLU A 228 6.41 -5.50 -3.37
CA GLU A 228 7.03 -6.49 -2.45
C GLU A 228 6.05 -6.96 -1.37
N SER A 229 5.26 -6.04 -0.80
CA SER A 229 4.23 -6.39 0.19
C SER A 229 3.12 -7.27 -0.40
N LEU A 230 2.75 -7.04 -1.67
CA LEU A 230 1.83 -7.89 -2.45
C LEU A 230 2.41 -9.29 -2.67
N ILE A 231 3.69 -9.39 -3.04
CA ILE A 231 4.36 -10.67 -3.28
C ILE A 231 4.48 -11.47 -1.98
N ILE A 232 4.73 -10.83 -0.84
CA ILE A 232 4.85 -11.51 0.44
C ILE A 232 3.49 -12.04 0.93
N ALA A 233 2.39 -11.42 0.50
CA ALA A 233 1.06 -11.71 1.00
C ALA A 233 0.20 -12.62 0.09
N LEU A 234 0.62 -12.89 -1.15
CA LEU A 234 -0.07 -13.74 -2.16
C LEU A 234 0.74 -15.01 -2.49
#